data_AF-A0A536ZAD9-F1
#
_entry.id   AF-A0A536ZAD9-F1
#
_cell.length_a   1.000
_cell.length_b   1.000
_cell.length_c   1.000
_cell.angle_alpha   90.00
_cell.angle_beta   90.00
_cell.angle_gamma   90.00
#
_symmetry.space_group_name_H-M   'P 1'
#
loop_
_entity.id
_entity.type
_entity.pdbx_description
1 polymer ?
#
loop_
_entity_poly.entity_id
_entity_poly.type
_entity_poly.pdbx_seq_one_letter_code
_entity_poly.pdbx_strand_id
1 'polypeptide(L)'
;MSKVGFIGMGIMGRPMSLNLIRGGHELYVHSRHGAPQELVAAGATACDSGMEVAKKADTIITMLPDTPDVAAVLFGAKGVAEGLTRGKIVVDMSSISPVETKQFAQKINALGCQYLDAPVSGGEVGAKAASLTIMVGGPEDVFNKIKPLFELMGKNITLVGGNGDGQTCKVANQIIVALNIEAVGEALLFASKMGADPGKVRQALMGGFASSRILEVHGERMIKRTFNP
;
A
#
# COMPACT_ATOMS: atom_id res chain seq x y z
N MET A 1 6.33 19.88 -9.44
CA MET A 1 6.33 18.72 -10.36
C MET A 1 7.53 17.86 -10.02
N SER A 2 7.33 16.55 -9.84
CA SER A 2 8.39 15.59 -9.47
C SER A 2 8.42 14.43 -10.47
N LYS A 3 9.59 13.81 -10.65
CA LYS A 3 9.77 12.61 -11.47
C LYS A 3 9.61 11.36 -10.62
N VAL A 4 8.49 10.65 -10.80
CA VAL A 4 8.11 9.49 -9.99
C VAL A 4 8.15 8.22 -10.83
N GLY A 5 8.87 7.23 -10.32
CA GLY A 5 8.86 5.87 -10.82
C GLY A 5 7.78 5.10 -10.08
N PHE A 6 7.03 4.25 -10.78
CA PHE A 6 6.04 3.38 -10.14
C PHE A 6 6.13 1.97 -10.72
N ILE A 7 6.39 0.99 -9.86
CA ILE A 7 6.59 -0.41 -10.26
C ILE A 7 5.55 -1.29 -9.57
N GLY A 8 4.79 -2.03 -10.38
CA GLY A 8 3.68 -2.87 -9.92
C GLY A 8 2.33 -2.21 -10.17
N MET A 9 1.62 -2.68 -11.19
CA MET A 9 0.38 -2.06 -11.70
C MET A 9 -0.85 -2.95 -11.53
N GLY A 10 -0.93 -3.63 -10.38
CA GLY A 10 -2.08 -4.43 -10.00
C GLY A 10 -3.31 -3.58 -9.62
N ILE A 11 -4.23 -4.18 -8.89
CA ILE A 11 -5.47 -3.54 -8.42
C ILE A 11 -5.22 -2.29 -7.55
N MET A 12 -4.09 -2.25 -6.83
CA MET A 12 -3.70 -1.09 -6.01
C MET A 12 -2.84 -0.09 -6.79
N GLY A 13 -1.74 -0.56 -7.39
CA GLY A 13 -0.74 0.33 -7.97
C GLY A 13 -1.22 1.14 -9.17
N ARG A 14 -2.15 0.59 -9.96
CA ARG A 14 -2.74 1.28 -11.11
C ARG A 14 -3.53 2.54 -10.72
N PRO A 15 -4.56 2.48 -9.86
CA PRO A 15 -5.26 3.70 -9.43
C PRO A 15 -4.35 4.66 -8.66
N MET A 16 -3.40 4.16 -7.86
CA MET A 16 -2.40 5.01 -7.19
C MET A 16 -1.57 5.82 -8.19
N SER A 17 -1.09 5.17 -9.25
CA SER A 17 -0.33 5.83 -10.32
C SER A 17 -1.17 6.88 -11.06
N LEU A 18 -2.44 6.59 -11.36
CA LEU A 18 -3.35 7.56 -11.96
C LEU A 18 -3.54 8.80 -11.08
N ASN A 19 -3.58 8.63 -9.74
CA ASN A 19 -3.70 9.77 -8.84
C ASN A 19 -2.45 10.67 -8.90
N LEU A 20 -1.26 10.08 -9.00
CA LEU A 20 0.00 10.83 -9.13
C LEU A 20 0.08 11.60 -10.46
N ILE A 21 -0.37 10.99 -11.57
CA ILE A 21 -0.52 11.70 -12.86
C ILE A 21 -1.47 12.90 -12.71
N ARG A 22 -2.64 12.70 -12.09
CA ARG A 22 -3.62 13.79 -11.87
C ARG A 22 -3.08 14.89 -10.96
N GLY A 23 -2.15 14.57 -10.07
CA GLY A 23 -1.38 15.53 -9.28
C GLY A 23 -0.32 16.31 -10.08
N GLY A 24 -0.19 16.06 -11.39
CA GLY A 24 0.73 16.77 -12.27
C GLY A 24 2.18 16.30 -12.18
N HIS A 25 2.42 15.04 -11.81
CA HIS A 25 3.77 14.46 -11.76
C HIS A 25 4.12 13.71 -13.04
N GLU A 26 5.41 13.73 -13.41
CA GLU A 26 5.93 12.90 -14.50
C GLU A 26 6.10 11.46 -14.01
N LEU A 27 5.46 10.51 -14.69
CA LEU A 27 5.41 9.11 -14.25
C LEU A 27 6.18 8.17 -15.21
N TYR A 28 7.11 7.40 -14.64
CA TYR A 28 7.84 6.32 -15.31
C TYR A 28 7.38 4.98 -14.75
N VAL A 29 6.84 4.11 -15.58
CA VAL A 29 6.10 2.94 -15.10
C VAL A 29 6.69 1.63 -15.61
N HIS A 30 6.70 0.63 -14.73
CA HIS A 30 7.08 -0.73 -15.09
C HIS A 30 6.20 -1.77 -14.39
N SER A 31 5.95 -2.88 -15.06
CA SER A 31 5.23 -4.03 -14.53
C SER A 31 5.71 -5.27 -15.27
N ARG A 32 5.65 -6.44 -14.60
CA ARG A 32 6.06 -7.73 -15.18
C ARG A 32 5.35 -8.04 -16.50
N HIS A 33 4.10 -7.58 -16.65
CA HIS A 33 3.26 -7.80 -17.83
C HIS A 33 3.18 -6.59 -18.77
N GLY A 34 4.12 -5.64 -18.65
CA GLY A 34 4.10 -4.38 -19.38
C GLY A 34 3.22 -3.31 -18.72
N ALA A 35 3.42 -2.05 -19.13
CA ALA A 35 2.66 -0.92 -18.61
C ALA A 35 1.20 -0.96 -19.11
N PRO A 36 0.19 -0.82 -18.23
CA PRO A 36 -1.20 -0.70 -18.65
C PRO A 36 -1.40 0.44 -19.65
N GLN A 37 -2.13 0.17 -20.73
CA GLN A 37 -2.38 1.14 -21.80
C GLN A 37 -3.06 2.42 -21.28
N GLU A 38 -3.96 2.28 -20.30
CA GLU A 38 -4.62 3.42 -19.65
C GLU A 38 -3.63 4.39 -18.96
N LEU A 39 -2.53 3.90 -18.38
CA LEU A 39 -1.52 4.76 -17.77
C LEU A 39 -0.71 5.49 -18.84
N VAL A 40 -0.36 4.80 -19.93
CA VAL A 40 0.33 5.41 -21.07
C VAL A 40 -0.55 6.47 -21.74
N ALA A 41 -1.84 6.18 -21.93
CA ALA A 41 -2.82 7.13 -22.45
C ALA A 41 -3.02 8.34 -21.52
N ALA A 42 -2.83 8.15 -20.22
CA ALA A 42 -2.84 9.23 -19.22
C ALA A 42 -1.50 9.99 -19.11
N GLY A 43 -0.48 9.65 -19.91
CA GLY A 43 0.79 10.37 -19.98
C GLY A 43 1.97 9.71 -19.24
N ALA A 44 1.82 8.48 -18.73
CA ALA A 44 2.94 7.74 -18.18
C ALA A 44 3.91 7.27 -19.27
N THR A 45 5.20 7.30 -18.97
CA THR A 45 6.25 6.73 -19.82
C THR A 45 6.54 5.29 -19.40
N ALA A 46 6.24 4.32 -20.27
CA ALA A 46 6.60 2.92 -20.04
C ALA A 46 8.12 2.72 -20.05
N CYS A 47 8.60 1.84 -19.16
CA CYS A 47 10.00 1.44 -19.06
C CYS A 47 10.11 -0.09 -19.07
N ASP A 48 11.25 -0.60 -19.56
CA ASP A 48 11.43 -2.04 -19.79
C ASP A 48 11.93 -2.79 -18.54
N SER A 49 12.36 -2.06 -17.49
CA SER A 49 12.85 -2.65 -16.25
C SER A 49 12.79 -1.68 -15.06
N GLY A 50 12.97 -2.21 -13.85
CA GLY A 50 13.12 -1.40 -12.64
C GLY A 50 14.37 -0.50 -12.69
N MET A 51 15.47 -0.98 -13.28
CA MET A 51 16.67 -0.18 -13.54
C MET A 51 16.36 1.05 -14.38
N GLU A 52 15.59 0.91 -15.46
CA GLU A 52 15.24 2.04 -16.32
C GLU A 52 14.35 3.06 -15.62
N VAL A 53 13.39 2.59 -14.81
CA VAL A 53 12.58 3.46 -13.95
C VAL A 53 13.48 4.26 -13.01
N ALA A 54 14.41 3.60 -12.32
CA ALA A 54 15.32 4.24 -11.37
C ALA A 54 16.26 5.27 -12.02
N LYS A 55 16.70 5.03 -13.27
CA LYS A 55 17.52 5.99 -14.03
C LYS A 55 16.77 7.29 -14.33
N LYS A 56 15.46 7.22 -14.58
CA LYS A 56 14.63 8.37 -15.00
C LYS A 56 13.95 9.10 -13.84
N ALA A 57 13.61 8.39 -12.77
CA ALA A 57 12.87 8.93 -11.63
C ALA A 57 13.75 9.34 -10.44
N ASP A 58 13.30 10.33 -9.66
CA ASP A 58 13.95 10.73 -8.41
C ASP A 58 13.40 9.99 -7.19
N THR A 59 12.12 9.63 -7.25
CA THR A 59 11.42 8.80 -6.25
C THR A 59 10.86 7.57 -6.93
N ILE A 60 11.17 6.37 -6.45
CA ILE A 60 10.72 5.10 -7.01
C ILE A 60 9.76 4.45 -6.02
N ILE A 61 8.52 4.26 -6.42
CA ILE A 61 7.47 3.62 -5.62
C ILE A 61 7.27 2.18 -6.10
N THR A 62 7.21 1.22 -5.18
CA THR A 62 6.83 -0.18 -5.47
C THR A 62 5.50 -0.54 -4.83
N MET A 63 4.67 -1.29 -5.54
CA MET A 63 3.40 -1.83 -5.05
C MET A 63 3.21 -3.26 -5.57
N LEU A 64 3.79 -4.22 -4.85
CA LEU A 64 4.00 -5.60 -5.28
C LEU A 64 3.30 -6.61 -4.36
N PRO A 65 3.09 -7.86 -4.82
CA PRO A 65 2.31 -8.85 -4.06
C PRO A 65 2.95 -9.29 -2.74
N ASP A 66 4.25 -9.57 -2.73
CA ASP A 66 4.94 -10.14 -1.57
C ASP A 66 6.43 -9.78 -1.49
N THR A 67 7.05 -10.14 -0.37
CA THR A 67 8.46 -9.92 -0.03
C THR A 67 9.43 -10.40 -1.12
N PRO A 68 9.27 -11.61 -1.71
CA PRO A 68 10.16 -12.06 -2.77
C PRO A 68 10.03 -11.22 -4.06
N ASP A 69 8.83 -10.72 -4.36
CA ASP A 69 8.62 -9.83 -5.51
C ASP A 69 9.31 -8.48 -5.31
N VAL A 70 9.23 -7.92 -4.10
CA VAL A 70 9.96 -6.69 -3.74
C VAL A 70 11.46 -6.93 -3.85
N ALA A 71 11.98 -8.02 -3.29
CA ALA A 71 13.40 -8.36 -3.43
C ALA A 71 13.84 -8.49 -4.89
N ALA A 72 13.05 -9.16 -5.73
CA ALA A 72 13.36 -9.33 -7.14
C ALA A 72 13.35 -8.01 -7.92
N VAL A 73 12.37 -7.13 -7.65
CA VAL A 73 12.29 -5.81 -8.28
C VAL A 73 13.43 -4.89 -7.82
N LEU A 74 13.79 -4.94 -6.54
CA LEU A 74 14.85 -4.09 -5.99
C LEU A 74 16.24 -4.55 -6.42
N PHE A 75 16.53 -5.85 -6.29
CA PHE A 75 17.90 -6.39 -6.32
C PHE A 75 18.13 -7.48 -7.37
N GLY A 76 17.11 -7.86 -8.13
CA GLY A 76 17.27 -8.77 -9.27
C GLY A 76 18.02 -8.12 -10.44
N ALA A 77 18.35 -8.91 -11.46
CA ALA A 77 18.98 -8.41 -12.67
C ALA A 77 18.13 -7.33 -13.34
N LYS A 78 18.73 -6.18 -13.70
CA LYS A 78 18.00 -4.98 -14.17
C LYS A 78 16.99 -4.46 -13.14
N GLY A 79 17.22 -4.73 -11.86
CA GLY A 79 16.43 -4.25 -10.74
C GLY A 79 16.66 -2.76 -10.46
N VAL A 80 15.86 -2.20 -9.56
CA VAL A 80 15.92 -0.78 -9.16
C VAL A 80 17.34 -0.39 -8.73
N ALA A 81 18.01 -1.22 -7.92
CA ALA A 81 19.32 -0.92 -7.36
C ALA A 81 20.40 -0.65 -8.43
N GLU A 82 20.34 -1.31 -9.60
CA GLU A 82 21.29 -1.11 -10.70
C GLU A 82 21.11 0.24 -11.42
N GLY A 83 19.97 0.90 -11.25
CA GLY A 83 19.67 2.21 -11.82
C GLY A 83 19.74 3.37 -10.84
N LEU A 84 20.03 3.10 -9.56
CA LEU A 84 20.08 4.13 -8.53
C LEU A 84 21.34 4.99 -8.64
N THR A 85 21.19 6.27 -8.31
CA THR A 85 22.29 7.21 -8.06
C THR A 85 22.04 7.90 -6.72
N ARG A 86 23.10 8.42 -6.09
CA ARG A 86 23.04 9.04 -4.76
C ARG A 86 21.94 10.09 -4.67
N GLY A 87 21.21 10.09 -3.55
CA GLY A 87 20.14 11.06 -3.25
C GLY A 87 18.75 10.67 -3.74
N LYS A 88 18.60 9.57 -4.50
CA LYS A 88 17.28 9.02 -4.88
C LYS A 88 16.57 8.39 -3.68
N ILE A 89 15.25 8.30 -3.77
CA ILE A 89 14.38 7.78 -2.70
C ILE A 89 13.60 6.58 -3.25
N VAL A 90 13.65 5.45 -2.54
CA VAL A 90 12.84 4.26 -2.82
C VAL A 90 11.75 4.16 -1.75
N VAL A 91 10.52 3.97 -2.17
CA VAL A 91 9.34 3.88 -1.30
C VAL A 91 8.61 2.58 -1.60
N ASP A 92 8.68 1.61 -0.70
CA ASP A 92 7.92 0.37 -0.85
C ASP A 92 6.57 0.46 -0.16
N MET A 93 5.49 0.47 -0.94
CA MET A 93 4.11 0.51 -0.45
C MET A 93 3.45 -0.87 -0.41
N SER A 94 4.21 -1.92 -0.73
CA SER A 94 3.81 -3.32 -0.58
C SER A 94 3.61 -3.69 0.89
N SER A 95 2.92 -4.80 1.16
CA SER A 95 2.84 -5.37 2.51
C SER A 95 3.72 -6.60 2.58
N ILE A 96 4.87 -6.48 3.26
CA ILE A 96 5.95 -7.48 3.25
C ILE A 96 6.51 -7.71 4.65
N SER A 97 7.47 -8.64 4.77
CA SER A 97 8.14 -8.93 6.04
C SER A 97 8.87 -7.70 6.62
N PRO A 98 8.56 -7.27 7.86
CA PRO A 98 9.28 -6.18 8.53
C PRO A 98 10.78 -6.45 8.68
N VAL A 99 11.16 -7.73 8.82
CA VAL A 99 12.56 -8.16 8.96
C VAL A 99 13.32 -7.94 7.66
N GLU A 100 12.74 -8.36 6.52
CA GLU A 100 13.36 -8.19 5.21
C GLU A 100 13.40 -6.71 4.80
N THR A 101 12.34 -5.94 5.10
CA THR A 101 12.33 -4.49 4.90
C THR A 101 13.51 -3.78 5.54
N LYS A 102 13.90 -4.15 6.77
CA LYS A 102 15.08 -3.57 7.43
C LYS A 102 16.37 -3.87 6.66
N GLN A 103 16.50 -5.09 6.13
CA GLN A 103 17.65 -5.45 5.29
C GLN A 103 17.64 -4.72 3.94
N PHE A 104 16.47 -4.56 3.31
CA PHE A 104 16.33 -3.85 2.04
C PHE A 104 16.70 -2.38 2.21
N ALA A 105 16.20 -1.74 3.27
CA ALA A 105 16.56 -0.37 3.62
C ALA A 105 18.07 -0.22 3.81
N GLN A 106 18.73 -1.11 4.56
CA GLN A 106 20.18 -1.09 4.73
C GLN A 106 20.93 -1.17 3.39
N LYS A 107 20.54 -2.10 2.51
CA LYS A 107 21.16 -2.26 1.19
C LYS A 107 21.00 -1.01 0.31
N ILE A 108 19.81 -0.41 0.29
CA ILE A 108 19.53 0.81 -0.49
C ILE A 108 20.27 2.02 0.09
N ASN A 109 20.29 2.15 1.42
CA ASN A 109 20.98 3.24 2.11
C ASN A 109 22.50 3.19 1.89
N ALA A 110 23.09 1.99 1.81
CA ALA A 110 24.51 1.80 1.48
C ALA A 110 24.89 2.33 0.09
N LEU A 111 23.94 2.48 -0.83
CA LEU A 111 24.13 3.11 -2.14
C LEU A 111 24.07 4.65 -2.09
N GLY A 112 23.92 5.24 -0.90
CA GLY A 112 23.71 6.68 -0.71
C GLY A 112 22.32 7.15 -1.14
N CYS A 113 21.35 6.24 -1.18
CA CYS A 113 19.93 6.51 -1.41
C CYS A 113 19.16 6.49 -0.08
N GLN A 114 17.87 6.76 -0.13
CA GLN A 114 16.97 6.67 1.02
C GLN A 114 15.89 5.63 0.76
N TYR A 115 15.44 4.97 1.83
CA TYR A 115 14.36 3.98 1.77
C TYR A 115 13.25 4.34 2.74
N LEU A 116 11.99 4.24 2.30
CA LEU A 116 10.79 4.29 3.13
C LEU A 116 9.97 3.01 2.90
N ASP A 117 9.54 2.34 3.95
CA ASP A 117 8.45 1.37 3.88
C ASP A 117 7.14 2.06 4.25
N ALA A 118 6.17 2.06 3.33
CA ALA A 118 4.93 2.81 3.45
C ALA A 118 3.70 1.94 3.08
N PRO A 119 3.50 0.76 3.72
CA PRO A 119 2.35 -0.09 3.46
C PRO A 119 1.02 0.63 3.67
N VAL A 120 0.01 0.21 2.91
CA VAL A 120 -1.29 0.89 2.87
C VAL A 120 -2.46 0.03 3.32
N SER A 121 -3.53 0.68 3.79
CA SER A 121 -4.84 0.07 4.09
C SER A 121 -5.98 0.89 3.48
N GLY A 122 -7.10 0.25 3.13
CA GLY A 122 -8.25 0.87 2.45
C GLY A 122 -8.68 0.21 1.14
N GLY A 123 -7.90 -0.75 0.63
CA GLY A 123 -8.23 -1.54 -0.57
C GLY A 123 -8.31 -0.72 -1.85
N GLU A 124 -8.82 -1.35 -2.92
CA GLU A 124 -8.93 -0.72 -4.25
C GLU A 124 -9.83 0.52 -4.23
N VAL A 125 -10.91 0.49 -3.44
CA VAL A 125 -11.80 1.64 -3.25
C VAL A 125 -11.03 2.83 -2.68
N GLY A 126 -10.23 2.61 -1.63
CA GLY A 126 -9.39 3.64 -1.04
C GLY A 126 -8.34 4.18 -2.01
N ALA A 127 -7.73 3.30 -2.80
CA ALA A 127 -6.72 3.66 -3.79
C ALA A 127 -7.30 4.55 -4.91
N LYS A 128 -8.47 4.20 -5.45
CA LYS A 128 -9.18 5.02 -6.47
C LYS A 128 -9.59 6.39 -5.92
N ALA A 129 -10.04 6.42 -4.67
CA ALA A 129 -10.53 7.63 -4.03
C ALA A 129 -9.43 8.47 -3.35
N ALA A 130 -8.15 8.13 -3.51
CA ALA A 130 -7.03 8.80 -2.84
C ALA A 130 -7.22 8.93 -1.32
N SER A 131 -7.76 7.88 -0.69
CA SER A 131 -8.17 7.89 0.73
C SER A 131 -7.55 6.77 1.54
N LEU A 132 -6.46 6.18 1.04
CA LEU A 132 -5.68 5.17 1.75
C LEU A 132 -5.20 5.68 3.11
N THR A 133 -5.06 4.75 4.04
CA THR A 133 -4.22 4.92 5.22
C THR A 133 -2.82 4.44 4.87
N ILE A 134 -1.80 5.25 5.14
CA ILE A 134 -0.39 5.01 4.79
C ILE A 134 0.43 5.05 6.08
N MET A 135 1.06 3.91 6.41
CA MET A 135 1.84 3.72 7.64
C MET A 135 3.31 3.70 7.26
N VAL A 136 4.07 4.74 7.59
CA VAL A 136 5.42 4.95 7.07
C VAL A 136 6.50 4.64 8.11
N GLY A 137 7.52 3.88 7.72
CA GLY A 137 8.77 3.70 8.43
C GLY A 137 9.94 4.32 7.65
N GLY A 138 10.79 5.10 8.33
CA GLY A 138 12.01 5.68 7.77
C GLY A 138 12.37 7.04 8.35
N PRO A 139 13.38 7.74 7.80
CA PRO A 139 13.81 9.04 8.31
C PRO A 139 12.73 10.13 8.16
N GLU A 140 12.58 10.98 9.19
CA GLU A 140 11.54 12.02 9.23
C GLU A 140 11.70 13.08 8.14
N ASP A 141 12.93 13.48 7.82
CA ASP A 141 13.24 14.44 6.76
C ASP A 141 12.83 13.90 5.38
N VAL A 142 13.10 12.61 5.13
CA VAL A 142 12.68 11.92 3.91
C VAL A 142 11.16 11.77 3.85
N PHE A 143 10.52 11.41 4.97
CA PHE A 143 9.07 11.36 5.08
C PHE A 143 8.43 12.71 4.72
N ASN A 144 8.90 13.81 5.32
CA ASN A 144 8.38 15.15 5.08
C ASN A 144 8.54 15.57 3.60
N LYS A 145 9.66 15.18 2.96
CA LYS A 145 9.88 15.43 1.53
C LYS A 145 8.92 14.65 0.62
N ILE A 146 8.58 13.41 0.98
CA ILE A 146 7.70 12.54 0.17
C ILE A 146 6.22 12.75 0.50
N LYS A 147 5.88 13.33 1.65
CA LYS A 147 4.50 13.54 2.12
C LYS A 147 3.54 14.11 1.06
N PRO A 148 3.91 15.10 0.22
CA PRO A 148 3.02 15.58 -0.84
C PRO A 148 2.61 14.50 -1.85
N LEU A 149 3.46 13.51 -2.12
CA LEU A 149 3.11 12.36 -2.97
C LEU A 149 2.15 11.41 -2.24
N PHE A 150 2.34 11.20 -0.94
CA PHE A 150 1.44 10.39 -0.13
C PHE A 150 0.03 11.01 -0.07
N GLU A 151 -0.09 12.33 0.03
CA GLU A 151 -1.37 13.06 0.08
C GLU A 151 -2.19 12.94 -1.22
N LEU A 152 -1.56 12.59 -2.35
CA LEU A 152 -2.26 12.26 -3.60
C LEU A 152 -2.83 10.85 -3.62
N MET A 153 -2.43 9.97 -2.69
CA MET A 153 -2.85 8.57 -2.65
C MET A 153 -3.62 8.21 -1.38
N GLY A 154 -3.44 8.97 -0.31
CA GLY A 154 -3.97 8.69 1.01
C GLY A 154 -4.47 9.91 1.76
N LYS A 155 -5.27 9.64 2.80
CA LYS A 155 -5.86 10.64 3.69
C LYS A 155 -5.28 10.58 5.10
N ASN A 156 -5.03 9.37 5.61
CA ASN A 156 -4.42 9.18 6.94
C ASN A 156 -2.98 8.73 6.73
N ILE A 157 -2.02 9.62 6.98
CA ILE A 157 -0.61 9.38 6.70
C ILE A 157 0.17 9.57 7.99
N THR A 158 0.87 8.54 8.43
CA THR A 158 1.54 8.54 9.74
C THR A 158 2.97 8.03 9.60
N LEU A 159 3.94 8.83 10.03
CA LEU A 159 5.29 8.34 10.31
C LEU A 159 5.26 7.59 11.63
N VAL A 160 5.43 6.27 11.56
CA VAL A 160 5.36 5.37 12.71
C VAL A 160 6.70 5.32 13.45
N GLY A 161 7.80 5.34 12.71
CA GLY A 161 9.13 5.16 13.26
C GLY A 161 10.19 4.99 12.18
N GLY A 162 11.24 4.25 12.48
CA GLY A 162 12.34 3.97 11.54
C GLY A 162 11.97 2.92 10.48
N ASN A 163 12.93 2.57 9.63
CA ASN A 163 12.70 1.55 8.60
C ASN A 163 12.25 0.21 9.22
N GLY A 164 11.19 -0.36 8.64
CA GLY A 164 10.51 -1.58 9.08
C GLY A 164 9.33 -1.32 10.04
N ASP A 165 9.22 -0.14 10.63
CA ASP A 165 8.14 0.16 11.58
C ASP A 165 6.80 0.40 10.86
N GLY A 166 6.82 0.82 9.60
CA GLY A 166 5.63 0.90 8.75
C GLY A 166 5.05 -0.49 8.50
N GLN A 167 5.88 -1.45 8.10
CA GLN A 167 5.47 -2.86 7.97
C GLN A 167 5.01 -3.47 9.30
N THR A 168 5.71 -3.18 10.40
CA THR A 168 5.33 -3.65 11.73
C THR A 168 3.93 -3.14 12.11
N CYS A 169 3.66 -1.85 11.88
CA CYS A 169 2.33 -1.25 12.07
C CYS A 169 1.28 -1.92 11.19
N LYS A 170 1.59 -2.18 9.91
CA LYS A 170 0.66 -2.87 9.01
C LYS A 170 0.35 -4.29 9.48
N VAL A 171 1.33 -5.05 9.96
CA VAL A 171 1.10 -6.39 10.52
C VAL A 171 0.17 -6.31 11.73
N ALA A 172 0.41 -5.38 12.67
CA ALA A 172 -0.47 -5.18 13.82
C ALA A 172 -1.91 -4.82 13.38
N ASN A 173 -2.06 -3.95 12.39
CA ASN A 173 -3.37 -3.61 11.82
C ASN A 173 -4.08 -4.84 11.23
N GLN A 174 -3.36 -5.68 10.47
CA GLN A 174 -3.94 -6.87 9.85
C GLN A 174 -4.29 -7.97 10.86
N ILE A 175 -3.54 -8.10 11.96
CA ILE A 175 -3.91 -8.98 13.08
C ILE A 175 -5.27 -8.56 13.65
N ILE A 176 -5.44 -7.27 13.96
CA ILE A 176 -6.71 -6.74 14.49
C ILE A 176 -7.85 -6.91 13.48
N VAL A 177 -7.61 -6.61 12.21
CA VAL A 177 -8.62 -6.78 11.14
C VAL A 177 -9.07 -8.24 11.04
N ALA A 178 -8.13 -9.19 11.02
CA ALA A 178 -8.44 -10.61 10.90
C ALA A 178 -9.24 -11.12 12.11
N LEU A 179 -8.77 -10.83 13.33
CA LEU A 179 -9.44 -11.25 14.57
C LEU A 179 -10.84 -10.63 14.69
N ASN A 180 -11.01 -9.37 14.29
CA ASN A 180 -12.33 -8.75 14.30
C ASN A 180 -13.28 -9.35 13.25
N ILE A 181 -12.78 -9.75 12.07
CA ILE A 181 -13.62 -10.42 11.06
C ILE A 181 -14.12 -11.75 11.62
N GLU A 182 -13.22 -12.51 12.24
CA GLU A 182 -13.53 -13.77 12.88
C GLU A 182 -14.57 -13.59 14.00
N ALA A 183 -14.34 -12.65 14.92
CA ALA A 183 -15.25 -12.40 16.05
C ALA A 183 -16.65 -11.98 15.59
N VAL A 184 -16.75 -11.15 14.54
CA VAL A 184 -18.04 -10.77 13.95
C VAL A 184 -18.72 -11.97 13.30
N GLY A 185 -17.94 -12.83 12.61
CA GLY A 185 -18.42 -14.07 12.02
C GLY A 185 -19.02 -15.02 13.06
N GLU A 186 -18.29 -15.27 14.15
CA GLU A 186 -18.77 -16.12 15.26
C GLU A 186 -20.05 -15.56 15.90
N ALA A 187 -20.03 -14.27 16.28
CA ALA A 187 -21.14 -13.65 16.98
C ALA A 187 -22.44 -13.62 16.14
N LEU A 188 -22.34 -13.29 14.84
CA LEU A 188 -23.50 -13.25 13.96
C LEU A 188 -24.02 -14.65 13.61
N LEU A 189 -23.13 -15.64 13.46
CA LEU A 189 -23.53 -17.02 13.27
C LEU A 189 -24.25 -17.57 14.50
N PHE A 190 -23.70 -17.34 15.70
CA PHE A 190 -24.33 -17.69 16.96
C PHE A 190 -25.72 -17.07 17.08
N ALA A 191 -25.85 -15.75 16.89
CA ALA A 191 -27.11 -15.04 16.93
C ALA A 191 -28.15 -15.65 15.98
N SER A 192 -27.74 -15.96 14.74
CA SER A 192 -28.59 -16.62 13.75
C SER A 192 -29.05 -18.01 14.22
N LYS A 193 -28.16 -18.81 14.81
CA LYS A 193 -28.48 -20.15 15.33
C LYS A 193 -29.39 -20.13 16.55
N MET A 194 -29.34 -19.06 17.34
CA MET A 194 -30.26 -18.82 18.45
C MET A 194 -31.61 -18.20 18.03
N GLY A 195 -31.83 -18.03 16.72
CA GLY A 195 -33.09 -17.52 16.17
C GLY A 195 -33.24 -16.00 16.14
N ALA A 196 -32.19 -15.25 16.48
CA ALA A 196 -32.18 -13.80 16.36
C ALA A 196 -31.89 -13.35 14.91
N ASP A 197 -32.41 -12.19 14.51
CA ASP A 197 -32.07 -11.53 13.25
C ASP A 197 -30.64 -10.93 13.34
N PRO A 198 -29.66 -11.43 12.57
CA PRO A 198 -28.29 -10.93 12.62
C PRO A 198 -28.16 -9.44 12.25
N GLY A 199 -29.04 -8.92 11.41
CA GLY A 199 -29.09 -7.50 11.06
C GLY A 199 -29.52 -6.63 12.24
N LYS A 200 -30.51 -7.06 13.02
CA LYS A 200 -30.93 -6.37 14.25
C LYS A 200 -29.88 -6.47 15.35
N VAL A 201 -29.24 -7.63 15.50
CA VAL A 201 -28.13 -7.80 16.45
C VAL A 201 -26.97 -6.87 16.08
N ARG A 202 -26.54 -6.83 14.81
CA ARG A 202 -25.54 -5.87 14.33
C ARG A 202 -25.95 -4.44 14.66
N GLN A 203 -27.20 -4.04 14.36
CA GLN A 203 -27.70 -2.70 14.65
C GLN A 203 -27.58 -2.34 16.14
N ALA A 204 -27.93 -3.25 17.04
CA ALA A 204 -27.81 -3.04 18.48
C ALA A 204 -26.34 -2.93 18.94
N LEU A 205 -25.46 -3.81 18.44
CA LEU A 205 -24.05 -3.85 18.82
C LEU A 205 -23.25 -2.61 18.36
N MET A 206 -23.69 -1.92 17.30
CA MET A 206 -23.05 -0.69 16.81
C MET A 206 -23.05 0.46 17.82
N GLY A 207 -23.94 0.44 18.82
CA GLY A 207 -24.03 1.48 19.86
C GLY A 207 -23.15 1.26 21.09
N GLY A 208 -22.42 0.15 21.18
CA GLY A 208 -21.64 -0.23 22.36
C GLY A 208 -20.17 -0.55 22.07
N PHE A 209 -19.48 -1.13 23.06
CA PHE A 209 -18.05 -1.47 22.97
C PHE A 209 -17.70 -2.50 21.87
N ALA A 210 -18.68 -3.23 21.35
CA ALA A 210 -18.49 -4.12 20.20
C ALA A 210 -18.36 -3.36 18.86
N SER A 211 -18.66 -2.06 18.85
CA SER A 211 -18.59 -1.24 17.64
C SER A 211 -17.17 -1.21 17.07
N SER A 212 -17.07 -1.57 15.79
CA SER A 212 -15.82 -1.56 15.05
C SER A 212 -16.11 -1.37 13.56
N ARG A 213 -15.10 -0.91 12.80
CA ARG A 213 -15.23 -0.77 11.34
C ARG A 213 -15.54 -2.11 10.66
N ILE A 214 -15.09 -3.21 11.25
CA ILE A 214 -15.37 -4.56 10.73
C ILE A 214 -16.82 -4.96 10.95
N LEU A 215 -17.38 -4.72 12.14
CA LEU A 215 -18.81 -4.95 12.40
C LEU A 215 -19.69 -4.09 11.48
N GLU A 216 -19.29 -2.84 11.27
CA GLU A 216 -19.98 -1.92 10.37
C GLU A 216 -19.95 -2.44 8.92
N VAL A 217 -18.77 -2.65 8.34
CA VAL A 217 -18.65 -2.97 6.91
C VAL A 217 -18.83 -4.46 6.63
N HIS A 218 -18.04 -5.30 7.28
CA HIS A 218 -18.00 -6.73 7.00
C HIS A 218 -19.20 -7.47 7.60
N GLY A 219 -19.70 -7.03 8.77
CA GLY A 219 -20.95 -7.57 9.31
C GLY A 219 -22.11 -7.41 8.33
N GLU A 220 -22.21 -6.25 7.66
CA GLU A 220 -23.22 -6.03 6.61
C GLU A 220 -23.00 -6.92 5.38
N ARG A 221 -21.75 -7.06 4.92
CA ARG A 221 -21.40 -7.95 3.81
C ARG A 221 -21.75 -9.41 4.11
N MET A 222 -21.48 -9.90 5.32
CA MET A 222 -21.82 -11.25 5.75
C MET A 222 -23.34 -11.49 5.71
N ILE A 223 -24.13 -10.54 6.20
CA ILE A 223 -25.60 -10.60 6.20
C ILE A 223 -26.12 -10.60 4.75
N LYS A 224 -25.61 -9.72 3.89
CA LYS A 224 -26.01 -9.59 2.48
C LYS A 224 -25.39 -10.64 1.55
N ARG A 225 -24.51 -11.50 2.06
CA ARG A 225 -23.72 -12.48 1.27
C ARG A 225 -22.92 -11.85 0.12
N THR A 226 -22.40 -10.65 0.32
CA THR A 226 -21.61 -9.92 -0.69
C THR A 226 -20.10 -10.07 -0.44
N PHE A 227 -19.50 -11.07 -1.09
CA PHE A 227 -18.10 -11.45 -0.89
C PHE A 227 -17.15 -11.03 -2.02
N ASN A 228 -17.63 -10.27 -2.99
CA ASN A 228 -16.76 -9.71 -4.02
C ASN A 228 -15.73 -8.76 -3.35
N PRO A 229 -14.46 -8.78 -3.80
CA PRO A 229 -13.39 -7.92 -3.29
C PRO A 229 -13.74 -6.42 -3.33
#